data_AF-A0A349FB86-F1
#
_entry.id   AF-A0A349FB86-F1
#
_cell.length_a   1.000
_cell.length_b   1.000
_cell.length_c   1.000
_cell.angle_alpha   90.00
_cell.angle_beta   90.00
_cell.angle_gamma   90.00
#
_symmetry.space_group_name_H-M   'P 1'
#
loop_
_entity.id
_entity.type
_entity.pdbx_description
1 polymer ?
#
loop_
_entity_poly.entity_id
_entity_poly.type
_entity_poly.pdbx_seq_one_letter_code
_entity_poly.pdbx_strand_id
1 'polypeptide(L)' 'HQEQYRQQIARLAKESSNNAFVLPAEACIEPLIHALEAHKPKIRYRITQPTKVFAILKRILPTRWLDKILQKAA' A
#
# COMPACT_ATOMS: atom_id res chain seq x y z
N HIS A 1 31.06 -0.36 -6.33
CA HIS A 1 30.33 0.90 -6.04
C HIS A 1 29.83 1.63 -7.30
N GLN A 2 30.63 1.82 -8.36
CA GLN A 2 30.20 2.55 -9.57
C GLN A 2 29.02 1.90 -10.33
N GLU A 3 29.00 0.57 -10.44
CA GLU A 3 27.93 -0.15 -11.12
C GLU A 3 26.59 -0.09 -10.36
N GLN A 4 26.63 -0.25 -9.03
CA GLN A 4 25.46 -0.12 -8.17
C GLN A 4 24.84 1.28 -8.26
N TYR A 5 25.69 2.32 -8.34
CA TYR A 5 25.24 3.70 -8.53
C TYR A 5 24.56 3.91 -9.89
N ARG A 6 25.13 3.35 -10.97
CA ARG A 6 24.51 3.39 -12.31
C ARG A 6 23.17 2.66 -12.35
N GLN A 7 23.05 1.52 -11.66
CA GLN A 7 21.78 0.79 -11.52
C GLN A 7 20.73 1.61 -10.73
N GLN A 8 21.14 2.32 -9.68
CA GLN A 8 20.24 3.20 -8.93
C GLN A 8 19.75 4.38 -9.76
N ILE A 9 20.62 5.01 -10.55
CA ILE A 9 20.23 6.08 -11.49
C ILE A 9 19.22 5.56 -12.52
N ALA A 10 19.48 4.40 -13.12
CA ALA A 10 18.56 3.80 -14.08
C ALA A 10 17.19 3.45 -13.46
N ARG A 11 17.16 3.06 -12.18
CA ARG A 11 15.92 2.82 -11.43
C ARG A 11 15.14 4.10 -11.16
N LEU A 12 15.83 5.19 -10.81
CA LEU A 12 15.23 6.50 -10.49
C LEU A 12 14.75 7.23 -11.75
N ALA A 13 15.41 7.02 -12.89
CA ALA A 13 15.02 7.59 -14.18
C ALA A 13 13.78 6.92 -14.80
N LYS A 14 13.31 5.80 -14.24
CA LYS A 14 12.08 5.14 -14.71
C LYS A 14 10.86 5.87 -14.16
N GLU A 15 10.08 6.49 -15.06
CA GLU A 15 8.82 7.19 -14.74
C GLU A 15 7.76 6.27 -14.11
N SER A 16 7.75 4.98 -14.45
CA SER A 16 6.87 4.00 -13.84
C SER A 16 7.60 3.26 -12.71
N SER A 17 7.23 3.60 -11.48
CA SER A 17 7.51 2.76 -10.34
C SER A 17 6.79 1.43 -10.58
N ASN A 18 7.53 0.37 -10.91
CA ASN A 18 6.99 -1.00 -11.07
C ASN A 18 6.57 -1.62 -9.71
N ASN A 19 6.24 -0.78 -8.74
CA ASN A 19 5.76 -1.20 -7.45
C ASN A 19 4.27 -1.50 -7.59
N ALA A 20 3.92 -2.78 -7.66
CA ALA A 20 2.53 -3.25 -7.68
C ALA A 20 1.70 -2.77 -6.47
N PHE A 21 2.35 -2.22 -5.45
CA PHE A 21 1.73 -1.69 -4.23
C PHE A 21 1.51 -0.17 -4.25
N VAL A 22 2.01 0.54 -5.27
CA VAL A 22 1.80 1.98 -5.45
C VAL A 22 0.61 2.16 -6.38
N LEU A 23 -0.49 2.66 -5.84
CA LEU A 23 -1.65 3.01 -6.66
C LEU A 23 -1.45 4.39 -7.29
N PRO A 24 -2.02 4.63 -8.49
CA PRO A 24 -2.06 5.97 -9.08
C PRO A 24 -2.88 6.92 -8.21
N ALA A 25 -2.62 8.22 -8.35
CA ALA A 25 -3.32 9.27 -7.59
C ALA A 25 -4.85 9.21 -7.74
N GLU A 26 -5.32 8.74 -8.89
CA GLU A 26 -6.73 8.53 -9.21
C GLU A 26 -7.45 7.56 -8.25
N ALA A 27 -6.72 6.61 -7.66
CA ALA A 27 -7.28 5.64 -6.72
C ALA A 27 -7.79 6.28 -5.41
N CYS A 28 -7.42 7.53 -5.13
CA CYS A 28 -7.93 8.30 -4.00
C CYS A 28 -9.31 8.91 -4.27
N ILE A 29 -9.73 9.03 -5.54
CA ILE A 29 -10.95 9.75 -5.94
C ILE A 29 -12.21 9.02 -5.48
N GLU A 30 -12.32 7.72 -5.78
CA GLU A 30 -13.48 6.92 -5.40
C GLU A 30 -13.74 6.93 -3.87
N PRO A 31 -12.76 6.64 -3.00
CA PRO A 31 -12.97 6.73 -1.55
C PRO A 31 -13.22 8.15 -1.06
N LEU A 32 -12.73 9.18 -1.75
CA LEU A 32 -13.01 10.59 -1.43
C LEU A 32 -14.46 10.95 -1.74
N ILE A 33 -14.96 10.59 -2.92
CA ILE A 33 -16.37 10.81 -3.31
C ILE A 33 -17.28 10.09 -2.32
N HIS A 34 -16.99 8.82 -2.03
CA HIS A 34 -17.76 8.07 -1.03
C HIS A 34 -17.72 8.72 0.36
N ALA A 35 -16.59 9.33 0.75
CA ALA A 35 -16.51 10.04 2.02
C ALA A 35 -17.38 11.31 2.06
N LEU A 36 -17.49 12.02 0.93
CA LEU A 36 -18.27 13.25 0.80
C LEU A 36 -19.78 12.99 0.66
N GLU A 37 -20.16 11.93 -0.06
CA GLU A 37 -21.56 11.61 -0.35
C GLU A 37 -22.23 10.70 0.70
N ALA A 38 -21.45 10.06 1.57
CA ALA A 38 -21.99 9.16 2.58
C ALA A 38 -22.81 9.91 3.65
N HIS A 39 -24.06 9.51 3.84
CA HIS A 39 -24.93 9.99 4.92
C HIS A 39 -24.34 9.74 6.33
N LYS A 40 -23.48 8.73 6.48
CA LYS A 40 -22.68 8.47 7.70
C LYS A 40 -21.22 8.18 7.31
N PRO A 41 -20.34 9.19 7.27
CA PRO A 41 -18.97 9.01 6.83
C PRO A 41 -18.16 8.17 7.84
N LYS A 42 -17.31 7.28 7.33
CA LYS A 42 -16.39 6.48 8.15
C LYS A 42 -15.15 7.30 8.52
N ILE A 43 -14.64 7.09 9.75
CA ILE A 43 -13.43 7.76 10.25
C ILE A 43 -12.17 7.39 9.44
N ARG A 44 -12.15 6.20 8.81
CA ARG A 44 -10.97 5.69 8.07
C ARG A 44 -11.37 4.99 6.78
N TYR A 45 -10.84 5.46 5.66
CA TYR A 45 -10.96 4.84 4.33
C TYR A 45 -9.63 4.23 3.90
N ARG A 46 -9.58 2.90 3.84
CA ARG A 46 -8.37 2.17 3.42
C ARG A 46 -8.33 2.12 1.91
N ILE A 47 -7.38 2.84 1.33
CA ILE A 47 -7.23 2.96 -0.12
C ILE A 47 -6.44 1.80 -0.72
N THR A 48 -5.30 1.44 -0.12
CA THR A 48 -4.39 0.46 -0.70
C THR A 48 -4.80 -0.98 -0.39
N GLN A 49 -4.67 -1.85 -1.38
CA GLN A 49 -4.89 -3.30 -1.26
C GLN A 49 -4.16 -3.91 -0.05
N PRO A 50 -2.85 -3.66 0.19
CA PRO A 50 -2.18 -4.18 1.37
C PRO A 50 -2.84 -3.71 2.67
N THR A 51 -3.25 -2.44 2.78
CA THR A 51 -3.89 -1.92 4.00
C THR A 51 -5.24 -2.59 4.27
N LYS A 52 -6.02 -2.89 3.22
CA LYS A 52 -7.29 -3.64 3.35
C LYS A 52 -7.03 -5.06 3.85
N VAL A 53 -6.06 -5.76 3.26
CA VAL A 53 -5.69 -7.15 3.64
C VAL A 53 -5.17 -7.20 5.07
N PHE A 54 -4.23 -6.32 5.46
CA PHE A 54 -3.70 -6.27 6.82
C PHE A 54 -4.77 -5.97 7.88
N ALA A 55 -5.79 -5.17 7.54
CA ALA A 55 -6.90 -4.90 8.45
C ALA A 55 -7.74 -6.15 8.72
N ILE A 56 -7.95 -6.99 7.71
CA ILE A 56 -8.65 -8.27 7.84
C ILE A 56 -7.78 -9.27 8.59
N LEU A 57 -6.50 -9.39 8.21
CA LEU A 57 -5.54 -10.28 8.87
C LEU A 57 -5.41 -9.97 10.36
N LYS A 58 -5.32 -8.69 10.75
CA LYS A 58 -5.26 -8.32 12.17
C LYS A 58 -6.51 -8.70 12.96
N ARG A 59 -7.66 -8.87 12.30
CA ARG A 59 -8.93 -9.23 12.93
C ARG A 59 -9.11 -10.75 13.08
N ILE A 60 -8.50 -11.53 12.19
CA ILE A 60 -8.63 -13.00 12.15
C ILE A 60 -7.42 -13.70 12.79
N LEU A 61 -6.23 -13.12 12.63
CA LEU A 61 -4.97 -13.75 13.00
C LEU A 61 -4.41 -13.18 14.32
N PRO A 62 -3.95 -14.04 15.24
CA PRO A 62 -3.19 -13.60 16.41
C PRO A 62 -1.90 -12.86 15.97
N THR A 63 -1.52 -11.82 16.70
CA THR A 63 -0.34 -10.98 16.40
C THR A 63 0.93 -11.80 16.11
N ARG A 64 1.11 -12.94 16.79
CA ARG A 64 2.28 -13.82 16.64
C ARG A 64 2.44 -14.41 15.22
N TRP A 65 1.35 -14.63 14.50
CA TRP A 65 1.41 -15.11 13.12
C TRP A 65 1.69 -13.98 12.15
N LEU A 66 1.17 -12.79 12.45
CA LEU A 66 1.38 -11.59 11.66
C LEU A 66 2.87 -11.18 11.68
N ASP A 67 3.52 -11.27 12.84
CA ASP A 67 4.96 -11.04 12.99
C ASP A 67 5.81 -12.03 12.17
N LYS A 68 5.41 -13.31 12.10
CA LYS A 68 6.09 -14.31 11.27
C LYS A 68 5.98 -14.01 9.77
N ILE A 69 4.83 -13.51 9.33
CA ILE A 69 4.62 -13.11 7.93
C ILE A 69 5.44 -11.87 7.62
N LEU A 70 5.47 -10.89 8.53
CA LEU A 70 6.27 -9.67 8.36
C LEU A 70 7.77 -9.98 8.26
N GLN A 71 8.29 -10.88 9.12
CA GLN A 71 9.68 -11.31 9.05
C GLN A 71 10.05 -12.03 7.74
N LYS A 72 9.08 -12.67 7.07
CA LYS A 72 9.31 -13.32 5.77
C LYS A 72 9.16 -12.38 4.57
N ALA A 73 8.50 -11.23 4.75
CA ALA A 73 8.24 -10.26 3.69
C ALA A 73 9.26 -9.11 3.66
N ALA A 74 10.05 -8.95 4.72
CA ALA A 74 11.24 -8.10 4.78
C ALA A 74 12.42 -8.78 4.05
#